data_AF-A0A227P2M0-F1
#
_entry.id   AF-A0A227P2M0-F1
#
_cell.length_a   1.000
_cell.length_b   1.000
_cell.length_c   1.000
_cell.angle_alpha   90.00
_cell.angle_beta   90.00
_cell.angle_gamma   90.00
#
_symmetry.space_group_name_H-M   'P 1'
#
loop_
_entity.id
_entity.type
_entity.pdbx_description
1 polymer ?
#
loop_
_entity_poly.entity_id
_entity_poly.type
_entity_poly.pdbx_seq_one_letter_code
_entity_poly.pdbx_strand_id
1 'polypeptide(L)'
;MNEDVFALEEKFQPFLLKNNYTFVGPSDANLMPNFMEVVNKIAPTIAISRLIHHALSNKNAIKNAILTLPLNTELRIYVVVSNETRNLIHSTIEEYCRRNNIDFNS
;
A
#
# COMPACT_ATOMS: atom_id res chain seq x y z
N MET A 1 -11.62 -4.42 -13.57
CA MET A 1 -11.73 -3.25 -12.66
C MET A 1 -10.62 -3.13 -11.63
N ASN A 2 -9.89 -4.20 -11.26
CA ASN A 2 -8.74 -4.08 -10.33
C ASN A 2 -7.37 -3.88 -11.04
N GLU A 3 -7.28 -4.23 -12.32
CA GLU A 3 -6.03 -4.14 -13.10
C GLU A 3 -5.55 -2.70 -13.28
N ASP A 4 -6.48 -1.74 -13.36
CA ASP A 4 -6.18 -0.32 -13.55
C ASP A 4 -5.41 0.28 -12.37
N VAL A 5 -5.72 -0.15 -11.14
CA VAL A 5 -5.10 0.38 -9.92
C VAL A 5 -3.65 -0.08 -9.77
N PHE A 6 -3.35 -1.34 -10.13
CA PHE A 6 -1.97 -1.84 -10.09
C PHE A 6 -1.10 -1.26 -11.20
N ALA A 7 -1.66 -1.05 -12.41
CA ALA A 7 -0.94 -0.38 -13.48
C ALA A 7 -0.62 1.09 -13.11
N LEU A 8 -1.54 1.77 -12.44
CA LEU A 8 -1.32 3.11 -11.91
C LEU A 8 -0.24 3.11 -10.80
N GLU A 9 -0.27 2.13 -9.90
CA GLU A 9 0.74 1.95 -8.85
C GLU A 9 2.15 1.78 -9.46
N GLU A 10 2.28 0.99 -10.53
CA GLU A 10 3.54 0.76 -11.22
C GLU A 10 4.07 2.05 -11.87
N LYS A 11 3.20 2.81 -12.54
CA LYS A 11 3.54 4.13 -13.08
C LYS A 11 3.96 5.13 -12.00
N PHE A 12 3.45 4.98 -10.78
CA PHE A 12 3.79 5.86 -9.67
C PHE A 12 5.16 5.57 -9.04
N GLN A 13 5.71 4.35 -9.19
CA GLN A 13 6.97 3.96 -8.53
C GLN A 13 8.14 4.93 -8.73
N PRO A 14 8.38 5.51 -9.93
CA PRO A 14 9.50 6.44 -10.16
C PRO A 14 9.43 7.74 -9.35
N PHE A 15 8.24 8.09 -8.84
CA PHE A 15 8.01 9.31 -8.06
C PHE A 15 8.24 9.13 -6.56
N LEU A 16 8.49 7.88 -6.12
CA LEU A 16 8.75 7.59 -4.72
C LEU A 16 10.15 8.08 -4.31
N LEU A 17 10.20 8.77 -3.19
CA LEU A 17 11.46 9.12 -2.54
C LEU A 17 12.05 7.85 -1.91
N LYS A 18 13.36 7.90 -1.65
CA LYS A 18 14.11 6.78 -1.06
C LYS A 18 13.40 6.24 0.19
N ASN A 19 13.30 4.91 0.26
CA ASN A 19 12.66 4.14 1.34
C ASN A 19 11.12 4.24 1.43
N ASN A 20 10.46 5.08 0.63
CA ASN A 20 9.01 5.05 0.53
C ASN A 20 8.57 3.94 -0.41
N TYR A 21 7.39 3.38 -0.16
CA TYR A 21 6.81 2.34 -0.99
C TYR A 21 5.29 2.49 -1.03
N THR A 22 4.68 1.89 -2.03
CA THR A 22 3.22 1.85 -2.14
C THR A 22 2.66 0.50 -1.74
N PHE A 23 1.38 0.50 -1.39
CA PHE A 23 0.55 -0.70 -1.44
C PHE A 23 -0.85 -0.34 -1.92
N VAL A 24 -1.55 -1.32 -2.50
CA VAL A 24 -2.96 -1.21 -2.85
C VAL A 24 -3.80 -1.79 -1.73
N GLY A 25 -4.81 -1.08 -1.26
CA GLY A 25 -5.69 -1.52 -0.17
C GLY A 25 -7.13 -1.02 -0.34
N PRO A 26 -8.05 -1.43 0.55
CA PRO A 26 -9.44 -0.96 0.51
C PRO A 26 -9.51 0.54 0.81
N SER A 27 -10.34 1.26 0.07
CA SER A 27 -10.65 2.67 0.33
C SER A 27 -11.47 2.86 1.61
N ASP A 28 -12.32 1.87 1.95
CA ASP A 28 -13.09 1.84 3.20
C ASP A 28 -12.16 1.56 4.40
N ALA A 29 -12.06 2.55 5.28
CA ALA A 29 -11.26 2.47 6.50
C ALA A 29 -11.69 1.34 7.44
N ASN A 30 -12.95 0.90 7.40
CA ASN A 30 -13.45 -0.18 8.23
C ASN A 30 -12.89 -1.56 7.81
N LEU A 31 -12.51 -1.70 6.54
CA LEU A 31 -11.93 -2.93 6.00
C LEU A 31 -10.41 -2.99 6.20
N MET A 32 -9.77 -1.85 6.45
CA MET A 32 -8.31 -1.75 6.54
C MET A 32 -7.67 -2.63 7.64
N PRO A 33 -8.20 -2.70 8.88
CA PRO A 33 -7.59 -3.53 9.93
C PRO A 33 -7.57 -5.02 9.56
N ASN A 34 -8.70 -5.53 9.08
CA ASN A 34 -8.82 -6.92 8.65
C ASN A 34 -7.94 -7.21 7.42
N PHE A 35 -7.91 -6.28 6.45
CA PHE A 35 -7.03 -6.38 5.30
C PHE A 35 -5.56 -6.49 5.71
N MET A 36 -5.08 -5.61 6.58
CA MET A 36 -3.70 -5.63 7.07
C MET A 36 -3.37 -6.93 7.84
N GLU A 37 -4.32 -7.46 8.63
CA GLU A 37 -4.16 -8.74 9.31
C GLU A 37 -3.97 -9.89 8.31
N VAL A 38 -4.80 -9.94 7.26
CA VAL A 38 -4.71 -10.95 6.20
C VAL A 38 -3.38 -10.83 5.45
N VAL A 39 -2.96 -9.62 5.08
CA VAL A 39 -1.67 -9.38 4.41
C VAL A 39 -0.51 -9.90 5.27
N ASN A 40 -0.53 -9.61 6.57
CA ASN A 40 0.50 -10.06 7.50
C ASN A 40 0.53 -11.59 7.70
N LYS A 41 -0.62 -12.27 7.59
CA LYS A 41 -0.70 -13.74 7.62
C LYS A 41 -0.16 -14.39 6.34
N ILE A 42 -0.33 -13.75 5.19
CA ILE A 42 0.09 -14.29 3.89
C ILE A 42 1.58 -14.02 3.64
N ALA A 43 2.09 -12.86 4.08
CA ALA A 43 3.46 -12.48 3.85
C ALA A 43 4.45 -13.45 4.55
N PRO A 44 5.58 -13.79 3.90
CA PRO A 44 6.58 -14.67 4.51
C PRO A 44 7.12 -14.04 5.80
N THR A 45 7.25 -14.85 6.86
CA THR A 45 7.75 -14.39 8.16
C THR A 45 9.24 -14.08 8.06
N ILE A 46 9.61 -12.79 8.16
CA ILE A 46 11.01 -12.34 8.25
C ILE A 46 11.26 -11.86 9.69
N ALA A 47 12.34 -12.31 10.30
CA ALA A 47 12.63 -12.17 11.73
C ALA A 47 12.66 -10.70 12.23
N ILE A 48 11.80 -10.41 13.23
CA ILE A 48 12.03 -9.58 14.44
C ILE A 48 11.56 -8.10 14.50
N SER A 49 11.44 -7.27 13.45
CA SER A 49 10.97 -5.87 13.70
C SER A 49 10.35 -5.08 12.55
N ARG A 50 10.11 -5.69 11.39
CA ARG A 50 9.60 -4.99 10.19
C ARG A 50 8.36 -5.64 9.57
N LEU A 51 7.62 -6.40 10.39
CA LEU A 51 6.57 -7.35 9.94
C LEU A 51 5.54 -6.68 9.02
N ILE A 52 4.94 -5.57 9.44
CA ILE A 52 3.87 -4.95 8.65
C ILE A 52 4.40 -4.22 7.41
N HIS A 53 5.56 -3.56 7.50
CA HIS A 53 6.15 -2.87 6.35
C HIS A 53 6.57 -3.86 5.25
N HIS A 54 7.20 -4.97 5.64
CA HIS A 54 7.53 -6.04 4.71
C HIS A 54 6.29 -6.69 4.11
N ALA A 55 5.27 -6.95 4.93
CA ALA A 55 4.03 -7.54 4.46
C ALA A 55 3.33 -6.63 3.44
N LEU A 56 3.23 -5.32 3.72
CA LEU A 56 2.59 -4.36 2.82
C LEU A 56 3.40 -4.08 1.54
N SER A 57 4.73 -4.19 1.60
CA SER A 57 5.58 -4.10 0.39
C SER A 57 5.51 -5.34 -0.52
N ASN A 58 4.91 -6.44 -0.04
CA ASN A 58 4.82 -7.68 -0.80
C ASN A 58 3.58 -7.68 -1.73
N LYS A 59 3.80 -7.39 -3.01
CA LYS A 59 2.74 -7.33 -4.03
C LYS A 59 1.91 -8.61 -4.13
N ASN A 60 2.49 -9.79 -3.92
CA ASN A 60 1.75 -11.05 -3.96
C ASN A 60 0.84 -11.22 -2.74
N ALA A 61 1.32 -10.85 -1.55
CA ALA A 61 0.51 -10.85 -0.34
C ALA A 61 -0.67 -9.87 -0.46
N ILE A 62 -0.42 -8.67 -0.99
CA ILE A 62 -1.45 -7.67 -1.27
C ILE A 62 -2.51 -8.20 -2.25
N LYS A 63 -2.09 -8.75 -3.40
CA LYS A 63 -3.01 -9.32 -4.39
C LYS A 63 -3.89 -10.42 -3.80
N ASN A 64 -3.31 -11.31 -3.01
CA ASN A 64 -4.06 -12.39 -2.35
C ASN A 64 -5.01 -11.86 -1.28
N ALA A 65 -4.60 -10.85 -0.50
CA ALA A 65 -5.47 -10.23 0.50
C ALA A 65 -6.64 -9.47 -0.12
N ILE A 66 -6.47 -8.88 -1.31
CA ILE A 66 -7.59 -8.23 -2.03
C ILE A 66 -8.68 -9.25 -2.40
N LEU A 67 -8.31 -10.51 -2.69
CA LEU A 67 -9.27 -11.56 -3.00
C LEU A 67 -10.18 -11.94 -1.82
N THR A 68 -9.83 -11.54 -0.59
CA THR A 68 -10.65 -11.80 0.60
C THR A 68 -11.61 -10.67 0.93
N LEU A 69 -11.53 -9.54 0.22
CA LEU A 69 -12.42 -8.39 0.40
C LEU A 69 -13.80 -8.67 -0.23
N PRO A 70 -14.87 -8.01 0.24
CA PRO A 70 -16.17 -8.06 -0.40
C PRO A 70 -16.10 -7.72 -1.89
N LEU A 71 -16.95 -8.39 -2.69
CA LEU A 71 -17.06 -8.10 -4.13
C LEU A 71 -17.38 -6.60 -4.32
N ASN A 72 -16.71 -5.96 -5.28
CA ASN A 72 -16.83 -4.52 -5.57
C ASN A 72 -16.25 -3.56 -4.52
N THR A 73 -15.40 -4.05 -3.60
CA THR A 73 -14.63 -3.14 -2.73
C THR A 73 -13.77 -2.21 -3.58
N GLU A 74 -13.96 -0.90 -3.43
CA GLU A 74 -13.13 0.10 -4.10
C GLU A 74 -11.72 0.10 -3.50
N LEU A 75 -10.71 0.04 -4.37
CA LEU A 75 -9.30 -0.01 -4.00
C LEU A 75 -8.62 1.34 -4.21
N ARG A 76 -7.63 1.64 -3.38
CA ARG A 76 -6.82 2.86 -3.47
C ARG A 76 -5.33 2.55 -3.28
N ILE A 77 -4.47 3.37 -3.90
CA ILE A 77 -3.03 3.32 -3.72
C ILE A 77 -2.66 4.17 -2.51
N TYR A 78 -1.98 3.55 -1.56
CA TYR A 78 -1.43 4.20 -0.37
C TYR A 78 0.09 4.29 -0.51
N VAL A 79 0.66 5.42 -0.10
CA VAL A 79 2.10 5.61 0.01
C VAL A 79 2.47 5.52 1.49
N VAL A 80 3.34 4.58 1.83
CA VAL A 80 3.92 4.47 3.17
C VAL A 80 5.20 5.29 3.21
N VAL A 81 5.21 6.29 4.10
CA VAL A 81 6.37 7.15 4.33
C VAL A 81 7.23 6.49 5.40
N SER A 82 8.36 5.92 4.98
CA SER A 82 9.29 5.27 5.90
C SER A 82 10.19 6.32 6.54
N ASN A 83 9.90 6.71 7.77
CA ASN A 83 10.70 7.67 8.54
C ASN A 83 11.66 7.00 9.53
N GLU A 84 12.07 5.75 9.27
CA GLU A 84 12.88 4.89 10.16
C GLU A 84 12.25 4.56 11.53
N THR A 85 11.11 5.17 11.89
CA THR A 85 10.34 4.82 13.09
C THR A 85 9.41 3.65 12.81
N ARG A 86 9.05 2.88 13.85
CA ARG A 86 8.16 1.69 13.73
C ARG A 86 6.70 2.03 13.39
N ASN A 87 6.36 3.30 13.22
CA ASN A 87 4.99 3.74 13.00
C ASN A 87 4.65 3.66 11.51
N LEU A 88 3.54 2.98 11.19
CA LEU A 88 3.01 2.92 9.83
C LEU A 88 2.35 4.26 9.49
N ILE A 89 3.12 5.20 8.94
CA ILE A 89 2.56 6.45 8.40
C ILE A 89 2.26 6.20 6.93
N HIS A 90 0.98 6.22 6.57
CA HIS A 90 0.55 6.13 5.18
C HIS A 90 -0.37 7.27 4.81
N SER A 91 -0.28 7.70 3.55
CA SER A 91 -1.17 8.68 2.93
C SER A 91 -1.65 8.15 1.59
N THR A 92 -2.54 8.87 0.91
CA THR A 92 -2.84 8.58 -0.50
C THR A 92 -1.75 9.14 -1.41
N ILE A 93 -1.73 8.70 -2.68
CA ILE A 93 -0.83 9.24 -3.72
C ILE A 93 -1.05 10.74 -3.94
N GLU A 94 -2.28 11.24 -3.90
CA GLU A 94 -2.59 12.66 -4.07
C GLU A 94 -1.99 13.50 -2.94
N GLU A 95 -2.13 13.02 -1.69
CA GLU A 95 -1.56 13.69 -0.55
C GLU A 95 -0.02 13.67 -0.58
N TYR A 96 0.56 12.54 -1.00
CA TYR A 96 2.00 12.40 -1.16
C TYR A 96 2.54 13.37 -2.23
N CYS A 97 1.87 13.47 -3.38
CA CYS A 97 2.25 14.39 -4.44
C CYS A 97 2.22 15.84 -3.97
N ARG A 98 1.13 16.23 -3.29
CA ARG A 98 0.97 17.59 -2.74
C ARG A 98 2.09 17.93 -1.75
N ARG A 99 2.47 17.00 -0.89
CA ARG A 99 3.54 17.21 0.12
C ARG A 99 4.93 17.34 -0.49
N ASN A 100 5.18 16.70 -1.64
CA ASN A 100 6.49 16.62 -2.28
C ASN A 100 6.61 17.46 -3.56
N ASN A 101 5.59 18.25 -3.92
CA ASN A 101 5.51 19.01 -5.17
C ASN A 101 5.73 18.14 -6.41
N ILE A 102 5.15 16.93 -6.42
CA ILE A 102 5.20 16.01 -7.56
C ILE A 102 4.00 16.25 -8.45
N ASP A 103 4.26 16.43 -9.75
CA ASP A 103 3.21 16.44 -10.76
C ASP A 103 3.10 15.06 -11.41
N PHE A 104 2.12 14.28 -10.95
CA PHE A 104 1.83 12.94 -11.47
C PHE A 104 0.69 12.94 -12.49
N ASN A 105 -0.09 14.03 -12.57
CA ASN A 105 -1.30 14.13 -13.39
C ASN A 105 -1.09 14.96 -14.67
N SER A 106 0.09 15.53 -14.88
CA SER A 106 0.47 16.23 -16.12
C SER A 106 1.10 15.32 -17.16
#